data_AF-A0A919WMT2-F1
#
_entry.id   AF-A0A919WMT2-F1
#
_cell.length_a   1.000
_cell.length_b   1.000
_cell.length_c   1.000
_cell.angle_alpha   90.00
_cell.angle_beta   90.00
_cell.angle_gamma   90.00
#
_symmetry.space_group_name_H-M   'P 1'
#
loop_
_entity.id
_entity.type
_entity.pdbx_description
1 polymer ?
#
loop_
_entity_poly.entity_id
_entity_poly.type
_entity_poly.pdbx_seq_one_letter_code
_entity_poly.pdbx_strand_id
1 'polypeptide(L)'
;MAKKLTDVGIAFIGVAGADGTSWSQVEKFRAKDKVKAEAAEAFSEWGIPPAKCVLSVRKQIEKQPIVASVGMRTGLDAAKAIAIGADMLGFGRSILKEATQSRSNPIDRRCYACDGNARIGTKNGHVRNRLFIFSS
;
A
#
# COMPACT_ATOMS: atom_id res chain seq x y z
N MET A 1 -3.95 -10.33 15.29
CA MET A 1 -4.88 -10.41 14.12
C MET A 1 -4.20 -11.12 12.96
N ALA A 2 -3.02 -10.65 12.52
CA ALA A 2 -2.25 -11.28 11.44
C ALA A 2 -2.08 -12.80 11.61
N LYS A 3 -1.65 -13.25 12.79
CA LYS A 3 -1.50 -14.69 13.10
C LYS A 3 -2.80 -15.49 12.90
N LYS A 4 -3.93 -14.97 13.39
CA LYS A 4 -5.24 -15.65 13.22
C LYS A 4 -5.61 -15.83 11.76
N LEU A 5 -5.30 -14.84 10.91
CA LEU A 5 -5.57 -14.95 9.48
C LEU A 5 -4.64 -15.97 8.83
N THR A 6 -3.35 -15.96 9.18
CA THR A 6 -2.40 -16.96 8.64
C THR A 6 -2.73 -18.38 9.05
N ASP A 7 -3.25 -18.59 10.26
CA ASP A 7 -3.66 -19.91 10.76
C ASP A 7 -4.84 -20.49 9.94
N VAL A 8 -5.63 -19.64 9.29
CA VAL A 8 -6.74 -20.03 8.39
C VAL A 8 -6.25 -20.26 6.94
N GLY A 9 -4.95 -20.10 6.67
CA GLY A 9 -4.35 -20.45 5.38
C GLY A 9 -4.46 -19.38 4.30
N ILE A 10 -4.54 -18.09 4.67
CA ILE A 10 -4.52 -17.00 3.68
C ILE A 10 -3.22 -16.99 2.87
N ALA A 11 -3.31 -16.58 1.60
CA ALA A 11 -2.16 -16.55 0.69
C ALA A 11 -1.19 -15.39 0.97
N PHE A 12 -1.70 -14.24 1.42
CA PHE A 12 -0.90 -13.03 1.70
C PHE A 12 -1.67 -12.07 2.62
N ILE A 13 -0.95 -11.14 3.24
CA ILE A 13 -1.52 -10.04 4.02
C ILE A 13 -1.33 -8.72 3.27
N GLY A 14 -2.43 -8.06 2.94
CA GLY A 14 -2.44 -6.68 2.48
C GLY A 14 -2.42 -5.71 3.67
N VAL A 15 -1.50 -4.76 3.65
CA VAL A 15 -1.37 -3.73 4.67
C VAL A 15 -1.63 -2.36 4.04
N ALA A 16 -2.68 -1.71 4.56
CA ALA A 16 -3.09 -0.38 4.19
C ALA A 16 -3.17 0.51 5.43
N GLY A 17 -2.16 1.37 5.64
CA GLY A 17 -2.11 2.30 6.77
C GLY A 17 -2.92 3.58 6.53
N ALA A 18 -2.79 4.57 7.41
CA ALA A 18 -3.54 5.82 7.33
C ALA A 18 -3.00 6.84 6.30
N ASP A 19 -1.83 6.60 5.70
CA ASP A 19 -1.12 7.61 4.90
C ASP A 19 -1.58 7.65 3.42
N GLY A 20 -2.00 8.79 2.88
CA GLY A 20 -2.38 8.92 1.46
C GLY A 20 -3.87 9.09 1.25
N THR A 21 -4.57 8.10 0.67
CA THR A 21 -6.02 8.20 0.48
C THR A 21 -6.74 7.88 1.79
N SER A 22 -7.22 8.92 2.47
CA SER A 22 -8.12 8.76 3.61
C SER A 22 -9.54 8.42 3.13
N TRP A 23 -10.00 7.22 3.46
CA TRP A 23 -11.35 6.77 3.11
C TRP A 23 -12.43 7.48 3.94
N SER A 24 -12.13 7.89 5.18
CA SER A 24 -13.05 8.74 5.95
C SER A 24 -13.29 10.06 5.23
N GLN A 25 -12.24 10.68 4.68
CA GLN A 25 -12.39 11.88 3.86
C GLN A 25 -13.17 11.62 2.56
N VAL A 26 -12.93 10.51 1.87
CA VAL A 26 -13.73 10.13 0.69
C VAL A 26 -15.22 10.02 1.05
N GLU A 27 -15.55 9.37 2.15
CA GLU A 27 -16.94 9.24 2.61
C GLU A 27 -17.55 10.58 3.05
N LYS A 28 -16.77 11.48 3.65
CA LYS A 28 -17.20 12.85 3.93
C LYS A 28 -17.66 13.56 2.65
N PHE A 29 -16.87 13.48 1.57
CA PHE A 29 -17.24 14.10 0.28
C PHE A 29 -18.42 13.40 -0.42
N ARG A 30 -18.65 12.11 -0.15
CA ARG A 30 -19.82 11.37 -0.66
C ARG A 30 -21.09 11.60 0.17
N ALA A 31 -20.94 12.01 1.42
CA ALA A 31 -22.06 12.17 2.35
C ALA A 31 -22.99 13.30 1.89
N LYS A 32 -24.29 13.00 1.82
CA LYS A 32 -25.36 13.98 1.60
C LYS A 32 -25.93 14.53 2.91
N ASP A 33 -25.63 13.85 4.01
CA ASP A 33 -26.10 14.17 5.36
C ASP A 33 -24.97 14.83 6.16
N LYS A 34 -25.30 15.92 6.85
CA LYS A 34 -24.32 16.72 7.59
C LYS A 34 -23.72 15.98 8.78
N VAL A 35 -24.51 15.19 9.50
CA VAL A 35 -24.05 14.41 10.66
C VAL A 35 -23.05 13.35 10.20
N LYS A 36 -23.31 12.69 9.06
CA LYS A 36 -22.36 11.72 8.48
C LYS A 36 -21.05 12.39 8.03
N ALA A 37 -21.13 13.60 7.47
CA ALA A 37 -19.94 14.35 7.07
C ALA A 37 -19.09 14.78 8.28
N GLU A 38 -19.73 15.25 9.36
CA GLU A 38 -19.06 15.62 10.61
C GLU A 38 -18.43 14.39 11.30
N ALA A 39 -19.13 13.26 11.32
CA ALA A 39 -18.58 12.01 11.83
C ALA A 39 -17.35 11.57 11.02
N ALA A 40 -17.44 11.60 9.69
CA ALA A 40 -16.33 11.25 8.82
C ALA A 40 -15.12 12.18 9.01
N GLU A 41 -15.35 13.47 9.27
CA GLU A 41 -14.29 14.43 9.61
C GLU A 41 -13.61 14.10 10.93
N ALA A 42 -14.36 13.72 11.96
CA ALA A 42 -13.80 13.35 13.25
C ALA A 42 -12.81 12.17 13.17
N PHE A 43 -12.91 11.34 12.13
CA PHE A 43 -12.01 10.23 11.84
C PHE A 43 -11.02 10.53 10.70
N SER A 44 -10.74 11.79 10.39
CA SER A 44 -9.80 12.15 9.30
C SER A 44 -8.40 11.56 9.53
N GLU A 45 -7.91 11.62 10.78
CA GLU A 45 -6.59 11.15 11.21
C GLU A 45 -6.62 9.72 11.78
N TRP A 46 -7.75 9.02 11.64
CA TRP A 46 -7.88 7.68 12.19
C TRP A 46 -7.05 6.67 11.40
N GLY A 47 -6.18 5.94 12.11
CA GLY A 47 -5.52 4.76 11.61
C GLY A 47 -4.10 4.61 12.09
N ILE A 48 -3.41 3.58 11.57
CA ILE A 48 -2.04 3.24 11.96
C ILE A 48 -1.10 3.64 10.82
N PRO A 49 0.04 4.29 11.09
CA PRO A 49 1.04 4.58 10.08
C PRO A 49 1.48 3.31 9.33
N PRO A 50 1.59 3.33 7.98
CA PRO A 50 1.89 2.14 7.18
C PRO A 50 3.13 1.37 7.65
N ALA A 51 4.20 2.08 8.01
CA ALA A 51 5.42 1.47 8.52
C ALA A 51 5.20 0.67 9.82
N LYS A 52 4.37 1.19 10.74
CA LYS A 52 4.01 0.50 11.98
C LYS A 52 3.16 -0.74 11.69
N CYS A 53 2.27 -0.68 10.70
CA CYS A 53 1.48 -1.85 10.31
C CYS A 53 2.37 -2.97 9.79
N VAL A 54 3.27 -2.70 8.84
CA VAL A 54 4.17 -3.71 8.26
C VAL A 54 5.04 -4.35 9.34
N LEU A 55 5.66 -3.55 10.20
CA LEU A 55 6.47 -4.05 11.31
C LEU A 55 5.65 -4.92 12.27
N SER A 56 4.43 -4.50 12.61
CA SER A 56 3.56 -5.24 13.54
C SER A 56 3.09 -6.57 12.97
N VAL A 57 2.81 -6.63 11.67
CA VAL A 57 2.44 -7.86 10.95
C VAL A 57 3.65 -8.78 10.84
N ARG A 58 4.80 -8.28 10.37
CA ARG A 58 6.01 -9.09 10.20
C ARG A 58 6.52 -9.69 11.51
N LYS A 59 6.31 -9.03 12.65
CA LYS A 59 6.60 -9.60 13.99
C LYS A 59 5.72 -10.79 14.37
N GLN A 60 4.55 -10.96 13.76
CA GLN A 60 3.59 -12.03 14.07
C GLN A 60 3.63 -13.18 13.07
N ILE A 61 4.19 -12.96 11.88
CA ILE A 61 4.16 -13.90 10.78
C ILE A 61 5.52 -13.98 10.07
N GLU A 62 6.03 -15.19 9.87
CA GLU A 62 7.37 -15.37 9.31
C GLU A 62 7.37 -15.48 7.79
N LYS A 63 6.44 -16.26 7.23
CA LYS A 63 6.55 -16.75 5.84
C LYS A 63 5.57 -16.11 4.86
N GLN A 64 4.41 -15.68 5.31
CA GLN A 64 3.38 -15.17 4.42
C GLN A 64 3.83 -13.84 3.78
N PRO A 65 3.61 -13.67 2.46
CA PRO A 65 3.87 -12.43 1.77
C PRO A 65 3.08 -11.26 2.36
N ILE A 66 3.74 -10.11 2.50
CA ILE A 66 3.15 -8.85 2.92
C ILE A 66 3.15 -7.87 1.74
N VAL A 67 1.96 -7.38 1.38
CA VAL A 67 1.78 -6.34 0.37
C VAL A 67 1.52 -5.00 1.07
N ALA A 68 2.40 -4.01 0.90
CA ALA A 68 2.23 -2.66 1.47
C ALA A 68 1.80 -1.68 0.37
N SER A 69 0.70 -0.94 0.55
CA SER A 69 0.11 -0.19 -0.59
C SER A 69 -0.18 1.31 -0.37
N VAL A 70 0.18 1.88 0.77
CA VAL A 70 -0.45 3.13 1.23
C VAL A 70 0.58 4.23 1.52
N GLY A 71 0.36 5.41 0.93
CA GLY A 71 1.19 6.61 1.06
C GLY A 71 2.38 6.72 0.09
N MET A 72 2.64 5.69 -0.72
CA MET A 72 3.84 5.62 -1.55
C MET A 72 3.78 6.57 -2.75
N ARG A 73 4.76 7.47 -2.84
CA ARG A 73 4.90 8.46 -3.92
C ARG A 73 6.16 8.25 -4.75
N THR A 74 7.19 7.67 -4.14
CA THR A 74 8.53 7.54 -4.73
C THR A 74 9.08 6.11 -4.60
N GLY A 75 10.08 5.79 -5.42
CA GLY A 75 10.85 4.55 -5.27
C GLY A 75 11.58 4.43 -3.93
N LEU A 76 11.84 5.55 -3.25
CA LEU A 76 12.43 5.55 -1.91
C LEU A 76 11.44 5.06 -0.84
N ASP A 77 10.16 5.40 -0.98
CA ASP A 77 9.11 4.91 -0.06
C ASP A 77 8.94 3.40 -0.21
N ALA A 78 8.97 2.94 -1.47
CA ALA A 78 9.01 1.53 -1.84
C ALA A 78 10.20 0.79 -1.21
N ALA A 79 11.41 1.33 -1.38
CA ALA A 79 12.63 0.78 -0.81
C ALA A 79 12.57 0.67 0.72
N LYS A 80 12.07 1.71 1.40
CA LYS A 80 11.87 1.71 2.86
C LYS A 80 10.87 0.63 3.28
N ALA A 81 9.76 0.48 2.55
CA ALA A 81 8.74 -0.52 2.85
C ALA A 81 9.28 -1.95 2.71
N ILE A 82 10.09 -2.23 1.69
CA ILE A 82 10.77 -3.52 1.54
C ILE A 82 11.76 -3.74 2.69
N ALA A 83 12.57 -2.73 3.02
CA ALA A 83 13.55 -2.81 4.10
C ALA A 83 12.95 -3.15 5.47
N ILE A 84 11.70 -2.71 5.75
CA ILE A 84 10.98 -3.02 7.00
C ILE A 84 10.17 -4.32 6.95
N GLY A 85 10.21 -5.06 5.83
CA GLY A 85 9.67 -6.42 5.73
C GLY A 85 8.43 -6.59 4.86
N ALA A 86 8.12 -5.65 3.95
CA ALA A 86 7.16 -5.89 2.87
C ALA A 86 7.82 -6.69 1.73
N ASP A 87 7.05 -7.59 1.10
CA ASP A 87 7.52 -8.38 -0.05
C ASP A 87 7.05 -7.77 -1.37
N MET A 88 5.94 -7.04 -1.33
CA MET A 88 5.32 -6.42 -2.51
C MET A 88 4.78 -5.05 -2.15
N LEU A 89 4.61 -4.23 -3.18
CA LEU A 89 4.21 -2.85 -3.05
C LEU A 89 3.00 -2.57 -3.94
N GLY A 90 2.11 -1.72 -3.45
CA GLY A 90 0.95 -1.23 -4.19
C GLY A 90 0.97 0.30 -4.28
N PHE A 91 0.53 0.83 -5.40
CA PHE A 91 0.37 2.27 -5.62
C PHE A 91 -1.07 2.51 -6.06
N GLY A 92 -1.74 3.46 -5.40
CA GLY A 92 -3.12 3.84 -5.71
C GLY A 92 -3.20 5.25 -6.30
N ARG A 93 -3.44 6.24 -5.43
CA ARG A 93 -3.64 7.65 -5.84
C ARG A 93 -2.51 8.22 -6.70
N SER A 94 -1.25 7.81 -6.46
CA SER A 94 -0.06 8.32 -7.15
C SER A 94 0.04 7.90 -8.62
N ILE A 95 -0.74 6.89 -9.04
CA ILE A 95 -0.81 6.42 -10.44
C ILE A 95 -2.19 6.64 -11.07
N LEU A 96 -3.19 7.06 -10.28
CA LEU A 96 -4.59 7.15 -10.72
C LEU A 96 -4.81 8.22 -11.80
N LYS A 97 -4.14 9.37 -11.69
CA LYS A 97 -4.26 10.45 -12.69
C LYS A 97 -3.75 10.00 -14.06
N GLU A 98 -2.63 9.29 -14.08
CA GLU A 98 -2.04 8.76 -15.31
C GLU A 98 -2.87 7.59 -15.85
N ALA A 99 -3.36 6.70 -14.96
CA ALA A 99 -4.21 5.58 -15.34
C ALA A 99 -5.54 6.01 -16.00
N THR A 100 -6.07 7.18 -15.63
CA THR A 100 -7.30 7.72 -16.22
C THR A 100 -7.07 8.45 -17.55
N GLN A 101 -5.81 8.72 -17.94
CA GLN A 101 -5.46 9.44 -19.16
C GLN A 101 -4.95 8.49 -20.28
N SER A 102 -5.83 7.62 -20.78
CA SER A 102 -5.76 6.85 -22.05
C SER A 102 -4.57 5.89 -22.31
N ARG A 103 -4.86 4.85 -23.12
CA ARG A 103 -4.11 3.60 -23.37
C ARG A 103 -2.64 3.70 -23.85
N SER A 104 -2.14 4.87 -24.20
CA SER A 104 -0.89 5.06 -24.97
C SER A 104 0.19 5.91 -24.27
N ASN A 105 0.02 6.24 -22.98
CA ASN A 105 0.99 7.04 -22.21
C ASN A 105 1.32 6.39 -20.85
N PRO A 106 2.45 6.75 -20.21
CA PRO A 106 3.54 5.86 -19.85
C PRO A 106 3.37 5.30 -18.42
N ILE A 107 2.28 4.59 -18.15
CA ILE A 107 2.17 3.76 -16.93
C ILE A 107 3.43 2.88 -16.83
N ASP A 108 3.90 2.41 -17.98
CA ASP A 108 5.13 1.64 -18.16
C ASP A 108 6.37 2.33 -17.55
N ARG A 109 6.63 3.61 -17.84
CA ARG A 109 7.86 4.29 -17.37
C ARG A 109 7.90 4.49 -15.85
N ARG A 110 6.76 4.68 -15.18
CA ARG A 110 6.73 4.92 -13.72
C ARG A 110 6.72 3.60 -12.94
N CYS A 111 6.10 2.55 -13.50
CA CYS A 111 6.27 1.17 -13.04
C CYS A 111 7.75 0.74 -13.13
N TYR A 112 8.41 1.01 -14.26
CA TYR A 112 9.85 0.73 -14.43
C TYR A 112 10.76 1.64 -13.58
N ALA A 113 10.41 2.90 -13.32
CA ALA A 113 11.21 3.78 -12.48
C ALA A 113 11.27 3.31 -11.01
N CYS A 114 10.23 2.62 -10.53
CA CYS A 114 10.27 1.95 -9.23
C CYS A 114 11.18 0.72 -9.26
N ASP A 115 11.22 -0.03 -10.37
CA ASP A 115 12.16 -1.14 -10.59
C ASP A 115 13.63 -0.69 -10.74
N GLY A 116 13.88 0.48 -11.32
CA GLY A 116 15.22 1.03 -11.54
C GLY A 116 15.92 1.51 -10.26
N ASN A 117 15.17 2.03 -9.30
CA ASN A 117 15.71 2.56 -8.03
C ASN A 117 15.54 1.62 -6.82
N ALA A 118 14.77 0.54 -6.93
CA ALA A 118 14.54 -0.42 -5.84
C ALA A 118 15.40 -1.70 -5.95
N ARG A 119 16.62 -1.60 -6.50
CA ARG A 119 17.61 -2.69 -6.40
C ARG A 119 18.31 -2.65 -5.04
N ILE A 120 17.57 -3.01 -3.99
CA ILE A 120 18.17 -3.35 -2.69
C ILE A 120 18.50 -4.84 -2.72
N GLY A 121 19.79 -5.17 -2.69
CA GLY A 121 20.26 -6.55 -2.65
C GLY A 121 19.73 -7.30 -1.43
N THR A 122 18.83 -8.25 -1.65
CA THR A 122 18.43 -9.23 -0.63
C THR A 122 19.53 -10.28 -0.48
N LYS A 123 19.92 -10.63 0.75
CA LYS A 123 21.01 -11.59 1.07
C LYS A 123 20.85 -13.01 0.47
N ASN A 124 19.73 -13.35 -0.17
CA ASN A 124 19.41 -14.73 -0.60
C ASN A 124 19.11 -14.91 -2.11
N GLY A 125 19.55 -13.99 -2.99
CA GLY A 125 19.60 -14.29 -4.44
C GLY A 125 18.28 -14.65 -5.14
N HIS A 126 17.11 -14.34 -4.55
CA HIS A 126 15.80 -14.51 -5.17
C HIS A 126 15.10 -13.16 -5.25
N VAL A 127 15.29 -12.48 -6.38
CA VAL A 127 14.54 -11.26 -6.71
C VAL A 127 13.15 -11.69 -7.18
N ARG A 128 12.13 -11.46 -6.37
CA ARG A 128 10.71 -11.57 -6.77
C ARG A 128 9.96 -10.29 -6.42
N ASN A 129 10.41 -9.16 -6.97
CA ASN A 129 9.65 -7.92 -6.92
C ASN A 129 8.52 -8.03 -7.95
N ARG A 130 7.27 -8.17 -7.49
CA ARG A 130 6.07 -8.00 -8.33
C ARG A 130 5.27 -6.81 -7.81
N LEU A 131 5.16 -5.79 -8.64
CA LEU A 131 4.29 -4.62 -8.46
C LEU A 131 2.86 -5.01 -8.86
N PHE A 132 1.90 -4.89 -7.95
CA PHE A 132 0.48 -5.12 -8.26
C PHE A 132 -0.28 -3.80 -8.20
N ILE A 133 -0.94 -3.45 -9.30
CA ILE A 133 -1.85 -2.31 -9.41
C ILE A 133 -3.27 -2.84 -9.18
N PHE A 134 -3.91 -2.41 -8.08
CA PHE A 134 -5.35 -2.60 -7.91
C PHE A 134 -6.07 -1.46 -8.62
N SER A 135 -6.68 -1.74 -9.77
CA SER A 135 -7.72 -0.88 -10.35
C SER A 135 -9.04 -1.23 -9.70
N SER A 136 -9.82 -0.21 -9.31
CA SER A 136 -11.24 -0.36 -9.01
C SER A 136 -12.01 -0.71 -10.28
#